data_AF-A0A7Y6PZT2-F1
#
_entry.id   AF-A0A7Y6PZT2-F1
#
_cell.length_a   1.000
_cell.length_b   1.000
_cell.length_c   1.000
_cell.angle_alpha   90.00
_cell.angle_beta   90.00
_cell.angle_gamma   90.00
#
_symmetry.space_group_name_H-M   'P 1'
#
loop_
_entity.id
_entity.type
_entity.pdbx_description
1 polymer ?
#
loop_
_entity_poly.entity_id
_entity_poly.type
_entity_poly.pdbx_seq_one_letter_code
_entity_poly.pdbx_strand_id
1 'polypeptide(L)'
;MLKWVAAFAVVVLAVSVLSGRFAVADSESDRNSLKREINDKVRRISDKLSDFHSRRDSSYADEALYLAREVSDLVSKLRDVKESDQDANTIVSNYPGYIDSFREGMRALKEIKRVQFLADGVADKCVRDEADLQTLIRAYVGRPDDADEATTKLPAKGQEYGRLYAPLLEQLKNAQSDFRNNESYVRFDISVSSSDPWYDVRDKYKDAASRMMPYWRDRYAPVEAACKRLALSDKHPDIEAALKDLQTYTGNVKQTVRQLKIDYNTWLASARKVREMTDQDHKELREVMCTKGVDLKDIEQKANAVADRWASQINSAYGTLLGQSDRLGERATSDKLKKYKGSKEVLEGLRANRTTLEKIRNSDLQGSNNPKIKAKMQYGTNYHASWSCSGYKEFAIENTYCDNPIRSGSGCAADCVTTGSTCEVIELKPENDEAKAMGNKQKDAYEAALQKWFKKNKDDLFKRYPDIRNCVRDGEITTKSSLQTYKFCPSESESKELGEDLSGISSDVSESD
;
A
#
# COMPACT_ATOMS: atom_id res chain seq x y z
N MET A 1 45.58 83.87 62.66
CA MET A 1 45.49 83.78 61.18
C MET A 1 46.03 82.41 60.80
N LEU A 2 45.18 81.51 60.29
CA LEU A 2 45.22 81.01 58.89
C LEU A 2 46.62 80.57 58.42
N LYS A 3 46.90 79.41 57.84
CA LYS A 3 46.13 78.27 57.32
C LYS A 3 47.16 77.17 56.91
N TRP A 4 46.77 75.90 57.10
CA TRP A 4 46.91 74.77 56.16
C TRP A 4 48.20 73.95 56.05
N VAL A 5 47.98 72.66 56.32
CA VAL A 5 48.78 71.45 56.08
C VAL A 5 48.34 70.86 54.74
N ALA A 6 49.27 70.32 53.94
CA ALA A 6 48.99 69.21 53.03
C ALA A 6 50.29 68.49 52.64
N ALA A 7 50.40 67.22 53.05
CA ALA A 7 51.47 66.30 52.72
C ALA A 7 51.12 65.51 51.45
N PHE A 8 52.11 65.30 50.58
CA PHE A 8 52.02 64.44 49.40
C PHE A 8 52.22 62.97 49.82
N ALA A 9 51.20 62.13 49.61
CA ALA A 9 51.28 60.68 49.74
C ALA A 9 51.02 60.03 48.38
N VAL A 10 51.95 59.16 47.97
CA VAL A 10 51.88 58.30 46.78
C VAL A 10 50.84 57.20 47.03
N VAL A 11 49.83 57.10 46.16
CA VAL A 11 48.86 56.00 46.14
C VAL A 11 49.05 55.16 44.88
N VAL A 12 49.45 53.90 45.09
CA VAL A 12 49.43 52.83 44.09
C VAL A 12 47.98 52.35 43.94
N LEU A 13 47.41 52.48 42.75
CA LEU A 13 46.08 51.99 42.42
C LEU A 13 46.18 50.53 41.93
N ALA A 14 45.83 49.59 42.81
CA ALA A 14 45.53 48.22 42.44
C ALA A 14 44.08 48.16 41.95
N VAL A 15 43.89 47.85 40.66
CA VAL A 15 42.57 47.58 40.07
C VAL A 15 42.18 46.15 40.44
N SER A 16 41.37 46.01 41.48
CA SER A 16 40.73 44.75 41.85
C SER A 16 39.63 44.41 40.84
N VAL A 17 39.94 43.49 39.92
CA VAL A 17 38.95 42.83 39.07
C VAL A 17 38.15 41.85 39.94
N LEU A 18 37.07 42.33 40.55
CA LEU A 18 36.03 41.49 41.15
C LEU A 18 35.04 41.13 40.04
N SER A 19 35.36 40.06 39.30
CA SER A 19 34.43 39.41 38.38
C SER A 19 33.30 38.77 39.19
N GLY A 20 32.06 39.19 38.92
CA GLY A 20 30.86 38.57 39.48
C GLY A 20 30.80 37.08 39.16
N ARG A 21 30.75 36.24 40.20
CA ARG A 21 30.52 34.78 40.12
C ARG A 21 29.35 34.30 41.00
N PHE A 22 28.36 35.15 41.28
CA PHE A 22 27.29 34.80 42.23
C PHE A 22 25.86 34.75 41.63
N ALA A 23 25.71 34.54 40.32
CA ALA A 23 24.40 34.25 39.70
C ALA A 23 24.39 33.06 38.70
N VAL A 24 25.51 32.34 38.55
CA VAL A 24 25.70 31.34 37.46
C VAL A 24 25.26 29.91 37.88
N ALA A 25 25.23 29.60 39.17
CA ALA A 25 24.90 28.25 39.64
C ALA A 25 23.40 27.90 39.52
N ASP A 26 22.52 28.90 39.66
CA ASP A 26 21.06 28.71 39.57
C ASP A 26 20.64 28.51 38.11
N SER A 27 21.20 29.31 37.19
CA SER A 27 20.88 29.24 35.76
C SER A 27 21.33 27.94 35.09
N GLU A 28 22.47 27.37 35.50
CA GLU A 28 22.93 26.08 34.98
C GLU A 28 22.07 24.90 35.48
N SER A 29 21.70 24.92 36.76
CA SER A 29 20.80 23.91 37.34
C SER A 29 19.43 23.93 36.65
N ASP A 30 18.84 25.11 36.49
CA ASP A 30 17.55 25.30 35.81
C ASP A 30 17.61 24.87 34.34
N ARG A 31 18.65 25.26 33.62
CA ARG A 31 18.89 24.87 32.22
C ARG A 31 18.96 23.35 32.08
N ASN A 32 19.71 22.67 32.94
CA ASN A 32 19.84 21.21 32.90
C ASN A 32 18.53 20.50 33.31
N SER A 33 17.76 21.08 34.23
CA SER A 33 16.43 20.58 34.59
C SER A 33 15.47 20.63 33.40
N LEU A 34 15.38 21.79 32.72
CA LEU A 34 14.54 21.99 31.54
C LEU A 34 14.92 21.06 30.39
N LYS A 35 16.23 20.89 30.10
CA LYS A 35 16.70 19.94 29.07
C LYS A 35 16.23 18.51 29.35
N ARG A 36 16.32 18.05 30.61
CA ARG A 36 15.85 16.70 31.00
C ARG A 36 14.34 16.56 30.84
N GLU A 37 13.58 17.54 31.33
CA GLU A 37 12.11 17.51 31.26
C GLU A 37 11.62 17.51 29.80
N ILE A 38 12.25 18.33 28.93
CA ILE A 38 12.00 18.32 27.49
C ILE A 38 12.22 16.93 26.91
N ASN A 39 13.39 16.32 27.16
CA ASN A 39 13.72 15.00 26.60
C ASN A 39 12.79 13.89 27.09
N ASP A 40 12.40 13.92 28.37
CA ASP A 40 11.46 12.95 28.95
C ASP A 40 10.06 13.09 28.34
N LYS A 41 9.61 14.31 28.07
CA LYS A 41 8.33 14.54 27.37
C LYS A 41 8.39 14.09 25.91
N VAL A 42 9.50 14.32 25.20
CA VAL A 42 9.70 13.82 23.83
C VAL A 42 9.69 12.28 23.80
N ARG A 43 10.33 11.60 24.75
CA ARG A 43 10.25 10.13 24.87
C ARG A 43 8.82 9.65 25.10
N ARG A 44 8.07 10.31 25.98
CA ARG A 44 6.66 9.99 26.21
C ARG A 44 5.80 10.19 24.96
N ILE A 45 6.12 11.15 24.08
CA ILE A 45 5.46 11.26 22.77
C ILE A 45 5.72 9.99 21.95
N SER A 46 6.97 9.53 21.88
CA SER A 46 7.32 8.28 21.19
C SER A 46 6.57 7.07 21.75
N ASP A 47 6.47 6.94 23.09
CA ASP A 47 5.72 5.86 23.74
C ASP A 47 4.24 5.84 23.34
N LYS A 48 3.61 7.02 23.17
CA LYS A 48 2.22 7.11 22.71
C LYS A 48 2.04 6.77 21.24
N LEU A 49 3.08 6.90 20.44
CA LEU A 49 3.07 6.47 19.04
C LEU A 49 3.35 4.97 18.91
N SER A 50 4.04 4.37 19.89
CA SER A 50 4.26 2.93 19.93
C SER A 50 2.93 2.19 19.92
N ASP A 51 2.79 1.26 18.98
CA ASP A 51 1.59 0.45 18.75
C ASP A 51 0.30 1.24 18.52
N PHE A 52 0.40 2.55 18.23
CA PHE A 52 -0.76 3.41 18.00
C PHE A 52 -1.67 2.85 16.90
N HIS A 53 -1.08 2.26 15.86
CA HIS A 53 -1.80 1.62 14.76
C HIS A 53 -2.72 0.46 15.18
N SER A 54 -2.43 -0.22 16.29
CA SER A 54 -3.18 -1.41 16.74
C SER A 54 -4.39 -1.08 17.63
N ARG A 55 -4.40 0.09 18.27
CA ARG A 55 -5.47 0.51 19.18
C ARG A 55 -6.76 0.86 18.43
N ARG A 56 -7.94 0.78 19.06
CA ARG A 56 -9.19 1.19 18.37
C ARG A 56 -9.50 2.68 18.47
N ASP A 57 -9.05 3.35 19.53
CA ASP A 57 -9.34 4.76 19.79
C ASP A 57 -8.19 5.70 19.36
N SER A 58 -8.43 7.00 19.50
CA SER A 58 -7.48 8.06 19.18
C SER A 58 -6.92 8.80 20.41
N SER A 59 -7.13 8.27 21.63
CA SER A 59 -6.72 8.94 22.88
C SER A 59 -5.21 9.21 22.94
N TYR A 60 -4.40 8.29 22.42
CA TYR A 60 -2.95 8.42 22.41
C TYR A 60 -2.47 9.56 21.48
N ALA A 61 -3.23 9.87 20.42
CA ALA A 61 -2.95 11.05 19.61
C ALA A 61 -3.21 12.34 20.38
N ASP A 62 -4.28 12.38 21.18
CA ASP A 62 -4.60 13.54 22.02
C ASP A 62 -3.54 13.75 23.11
N GLU A 63 -3.11 12.67 23.76
CA GLU A 63 -2.02 12.72 24.74
C GLU A 63 -0.69 13.16 24.11
N ALA A 64 -0.34 12.64 22.92
CA ALA A 64 0.88 13.03 22.21
C ALA A 64 0.85 14.51 21.79
N LEU A 65 -0.30 15.00 21.30
CA LEU A 65 -0.50 16.41 20.96
C LEU A 65 -0.44 17.33 22.19
N TYR A 66 -0.93 16.85 23.34
CA TYR A 66 -0.81 17.56 24.62
C TYR A 66 0.64 17.65 25.07
N LEU A 67 1.37 16.53 25.10
CA LEU A 67 2.80 16.49 25.44
C LEU A 67 3.63 17.41 24.54
N ALA A 68 3.34 17.46 23.23
CA ALA A 68 4.02 18.36 22.30
C ALA A 68 3.84 19.85 22.65
N ARG A 69 2.69 20.24 23.22
CA ARG A 69 2.49 21.61 23.73
C ARG A 69 3.32 21.87 24.98
N GLU A 70 3.36 20.92 25.91
CA GLU A 70 4.21 21.03 27.10
C GLU A 70 5.70 21.17 26.70
N VAL A 71 6.17 20.42 25.69
CA VAL A 71 7.53 20.58 25.16
C VAL A 71 7.74 21.99 24.62
N SER A 72 6.78 22.55 23.86
CA SER A 72 6.85 23.93 23.35
C SER A 72 6.99 24.97 24.45
N ASP A 73 6.24 24.80 25.55
CA ASP A 73 6.28 25.71 26.70
C ASP A 73 7.63 25.62 27.42
N LEU A 74 8.16 24.39 27.60
CA LEU A 74 9.48 24.16 28.21
C LEU A 74 10.63 24.70 27.34
N VAL A 75 10.56 24.53 26.02
CA VAL A 75 11.52 25.11 25.06
C VAL A 75 11.50 26.64 25.13
N SER A 76 10.32 27.25 25.33
CA SER A 76 10.20 28.70 25.50
C SER A 76 10.87 29.17 26.79
N LYS A 77 10.70 28.45 27.91
CA LYS A 77 11.42 28.73 29.16
C LYS A 77 12.94 28.53 29.02
N LEU A 78 13.37 27.48 28.32
CA LEU A 78 14.78 27.19 28.08
C LEU A 78 15.45 28.32 27.28
N ARG A 79 14.71 28.98 26.38
CA ARG A 79 15.20 30.12 25.60
C ARG A 79 15.72 31.25 26.49
N ASP A 80 15.09 31.48 27.63
CA ASP A 80 15.40 32.58 28.55
C ASP A 80 16.66 32.29 29.39
N VAL A 81 17.03 31.01 29.55
CA VAL A 81 18.15 30.56 30.40
C VAL A 81 19.26 29.79 29.65
N LYS A 82 19.18 29.70 28.31
CA LYS A 82 20.11 28.89 27.50
C LYS A 82 21.56 29.37 27.54
N GLU A 83 21.78 30.67 27.72
CA GLU A 83 23.11 31.30 27.69
C GLU A 83 23.95 30.81 26.48
N SER A 84 25.22 30.44 26.71
CA SER A 84 26.15 29.92 25.69
C SER A 84 26.17 28.38 25.57
N ASP A 85 25.27 27.68 26.27
CA ASP A 85 25.19 26.21 26.24
C ASP A 85 24.76 25.73 24.85
N GLN A 86 25.64 24.99 24.17
CA GLN A 86 25.44 24.57 22.78
C GLN A 86 24.21 23.66 22.60
N ASP A 87 23.93 22.77 23.55
CA ASP A 87 22.80 21.86 23.51
C ASP A 87 21.48 22.62 23.69
N ALA A 88 21.43 23.52 24.67
CA ALA A 88 20.26 24.36 24.91
C ALA A 88 19.98 25.28 23.71
N ASN A 89 21.02 25.83 23.08
CA ASN A 89 20.88 26.60 21.84
C ASN A 89 20.33 25.73 20.70
N THR A 90 20.81 24.49 20.55
CA THR A 90 20.32 23.55 19.53
C THR A 90 18.83 23.22 19.73
N ILE A 91 18.42 22.91 20.96
CA ILE A 91 17.01 22.64 21.30
C ILE A 91 16.13 23.85 20.96
N VAL A 92 16.51 25.04 21.45
CA VAL A 92 15.73 26.28 21.27
C VAL A 92 15.59 26.67 19.80
N SER A 93 16.62 26.39 18.99
CA SER A 93 16.61 26.69 17.56
C SER A 93 15.80 25.68 16.74
N ASN A 94 15.86 24.38 17.06
CA ASN A 94 15.34 23.33 16.19
C ASN A 94 13.96 22.78 16.63
N TYR A 95 13.76 22.58 17.94
CA TYR A 95 12.57 21.88 18.44
C TYR A 95 11.25 22.59 18.11
N PRO A 96 11.14 23.93 18.07
CA PRO A 96 9.89 24.58 17.65
C PRO A 96 9.41 24.10 16.28
N GLY A 97 10.32 23.99 15.30
CA GLY A 97 9.99 23.47 13.98
C GLY A 97 9.57 22.00 14.00
N TYR A 98 10.24 21.16 14.80
CA TYR A 98 9.88 19.75 14.95
C TYR A 98 8.49 19.58 15.58
N ILE A 99 8.19 20.36 16.62
CA ILE A 99 6.89 20.36 17.32
C ILE A 99 5.78 20.77 16.37
N ASP A 100 5.97 21.83 15.57
CA ASP A 100 4.96 22.30 14.64
C ASP A 100 4.67 21.26 13.55
N SER A 101 5.71 20.71 12.93
CA SER A 101 5.57 19.62 11.95
C SER A 101 4.91 18.38 12.56
N PHE A 102 5.29 18.00 13.78
CA PHE A 102 4.68 16.87 14.48
C PHE A 102 3.19 17.12 14.74
N ARG A 103 2.82 18.31 15.22
CA ARG A 103 1.42 18.66 15.53
C ARG A 103 0.54 18.70 14.30
N GLU A 104 1.09 19.13 13.16
CA GLU A 104 0.39 19.06 11.87
C GLU A 104 0.17 17.60 11.45
N GLY A 105 1.25 16.83 11.32
CA GLY A 105 1.19 15.44 10.90
C GLY A 105 0.36 14.55 11.84
N MET A 106 0.40 14.79 13.15
CA MET A 106 -0.33 13.99 14.13
C MET A 106 -1.83 14.27 14.10
N ARG A 107 -2.26 15.49 13.77
CA ARG A 107 -3.69 15.79 13.56
C ARG A 107 -4.23 15.01 12.36
N ALA A 108 -3.50 15.01 11.24
CA ALA A 108 -3.89 14.23 10.07
C ALA A 108 -3.93 12.71 10.37
N LEU A 109 -2.91 12.19 11.06
CA LEU A 109 -2.86 10.78 11.47
C LEU A 109 -4.01 10.42 12.42
N LYS A 110 -4.41 11.34 13.30
CA LYS A 110 -5.58 11.19 14.18
C LYS A 110 -6.88 11.07 13.38
N GLU A 111 -7.07 11.85 12.32
CA GLU A 111 -8.25 11.73 11.47
C GLU A 111 -8.29 10.36 10.76
N ILE A 112 -7.15 9.89 10.24
CA ILE A 112 -7.05 8.52 9.70
C ILE A 112 -7.41 7.47 10.77
N LYS A 113 -6.99 7.69 12.03
CA LYS A 113 -7.27 6.76 13.12
C LYS A 113 -8.76 6.54 13.35
N ARG A 114 -9.56 7.61 13.28
CA ARG A 114 -11.00 7.56 13.53
C ARG A 114 -11.74 6.66 12.55
N VAL A 115 -11.23 6.54 11.32
CA VAL A 115 -11.86 5.74 10.27
C VAL A 115 -11.25 4.36 10.11
N GLN A 116 -10.02 4.13 10.59
CA GLN A 116 -9.21 2.93 10.34
C GLN A 116 -9.99 1.61 10.44
N PHE A 117 -10.87 1.47 11.43
CA PHE A 117 -11.59 0.22 11.73
C PHE A 117 -13.06 0.23 11.30
N LEU A 118 -13.56 1.28 10.64
CA LEU A 118 -14.99 1.38 10.28
C LEU A 118 -15.41 0.29 9.29
N ALA A 119 -14.49 -0.19 8.46
CA ALA A 119 -14.74 -1.24 7.46
C ALA A 119 -14.59 -2.68 8.03
N ASP A 120 -14.15 -2.84 9.29
CA ASP A 120 -13.91 -4.16 9.89
C ASP A 120 -15.18 -5.03 9.85
N GLY A 121 -15.10 -6.20 9.23
CA GLY A 121 -16.17 -7.21 9.22
C GLY A 121 -17.42 -6.84 8.39
N VAL A 122 -17.47 -5.66 7.78
CA VAL A 122 -18.62 -5.21 6.98
C VAL A 122 -18.76 -6.07 5.71
N ALA A 123 -17.65 -6.34 5.02
CA ALA A 123 -17.67 -7.13 3.79
C ALA A 123 -18.20 -8.55 4.05
N ASP A 124 -17.72 -9.21 5.11
CA ASP A 124 -18.19 -10.55 5.50
C ASP A 124 -19.69 -10.57 5.80
N LYS A 125 -20.20 -9.49 6.41
CA LYS A 125 -21.63 -9.36 6.68
C LYS A 125 -22.43 -9.22 5.39
N CYS A 126 -21.98 -8.38 4.46
CA CYS A 126 -22.63 -8.25 3.14
C CYS A 126 -22.60 -9.57 2.35
N VAL A 127 -21.49 -10.32 2.39
CA VAL A 127 -21.41 -11.63 1.74
C VAL A 127 -22.43 -12.61 2.34
N ARG A 128 -22.61 -12.62 3.66
CA ARG A 128 -23.63 -13.47 4.31
C ARG A 128 -25.05 -13.03 3.94
N ASP A 129 -25.34 -11.75 4.02
CA ASP A 129 -26.69 -11.22 3.73
C ASP A 129 -27.06 -11.39 2.25
N GLU A 130 -26.08 -11.30 1.34
CA GLU A 130 -26.23 -11.66 -0.06
C GLU A 130 -26.57 -13.15 -0.21
N ALA A 131 -25.86 -14.05 0.49
CA ALA A 131 -26.17 -15.48 0.46
C ALA A 131 -27.59 -15.79 0.99
N ASP A 132 -28.03 -15.07 2.03
CA ASP A 132 -29.39 -15.16 2.56
C ASP A 132 -30.42 -14.66 1.53
N LEU A 133 -30.14 -13.56 0.83
CA LEU A 133 -30.98 -13.09 -0.28
C LEU A 133 -31.08 -14.14 -1.38
N GLN A 134 -29.96 -14.72 -1.80
CA GLN A 134 -29.94 -15.76 -2.83
C GLN A 134 -30.74 -16.99 -2.39
N THR A 135 -30.64 -17.37 -1.11
CA THR A 135 -31.42 -18.49 -0.55
C THR A 135 -32.92 -18.19 -0.63
N LEU A 136 -33.34 -16.97 -0.30
CA LEU A 136 -34.74 -16.55 -0.44
C LEU A 136 -35.19 -16.55 -1.91
N ILE A 137 -34.37 -16.05 -2.83
CA ILE A 137 -34.66 -16.06 -4.27
C ILE A 137 -34.85 -17.50 -4.77
N ARG A 138 -33.95 -18.42 -4.39
CA ARG A 138 -34.05 -19.84 -4.77
C ARG A 138 -35.31 -20.52 -4.23
N ALA A 139 -35.87 -20.05 -3.11
CA ALA A 139 -37.11 -20.59 -2.59
C ALA A 139 -38.32 -20.34 -3.51
N TYR A 140 -38.28 -19.29 -4.34
CA TYR A 140 -39.37 -18.91 -5.25
C TYR A 140 -39.10 -19.25 -6.72
N VAL A 141 -37.85 -19.19 -7.17
CA VAL A 141 -37.49 -19.44 -8.58
C VAL A 141 -37.83 -20.89 -8.97
N GLY A 142 -38.55 -21.06 -10.08
CA GLY A 142 -39.02 -22.38 -10.55
C GLY A 142 -40.30 -22.87 -9.87
N ARG A 143 -40.89 -22.07 -8.97
CA ARG A 143 -42.17 -22.34 -8.28
C ARG A 143 -43.20 -21.28 -8.67
N PRO A 144 -43.84 -21.42 -9.84
CA PRO A 144 -44.81 -20.44 -10.33
C PRO A 144 -46.03 -20.30 -9.40
N ASP A 145 -46.33 -21.35 -8.63
CA ASP A 145 -47.44 -21.36 -7.69
C ASP A 145 -47.20 -20.43 -6.48
N ASP A 146 -45.93 -20.04 -6.23
CA ASP A 146 -45.52 -19.14 -5.16
C ASP A 146 -45.27 -17.69 -5.68
N ALA A 147 -45.63 -17.40 -6.94
CA ALA A 147 -45.30 -16.12 -7.60
C ALA A 147 -45.89 -14.90 -6.88
N ASP A 148 -47.16 -14.99 -6.43
CA ASP A 148 -47.83 -13.90 -5.72
C ASP A 148 -47.10 -13.54 -4.42
N GLU A 149 -46.67 -14.55 -3.65
CA GLU A 149 -45.89 -14.34 -2.44
C GLU A 149 -44.50 -13.75 -2.77
N ALA A 150 -43.83 -14.28 -3.79
CA ALA A 150 -42.51 -13.83 -4.22
C ALA A 150 -42.49 -12.34 -4.61
N THR A 151 -43.53 -11.85 -5.29
CA THR A 151 -43.65 -10.43 -5.69
C THR A 151 -43.72 -9.48 -4.50
N THR A 152 -44.10 -9.98 -3.32
CA THR A 152 -44.11 -9.20 -2.08
C THR A 152 -42.83 -9.40 -1.27
N LYS A 153 -42.39 -10.65 -1.09
CA LYS A 153 -41.30 -11.02 -0.19
C LYS A 153 -39.92 -10.62 -0.71
N LEU A 154 -39.66 -10.78 -2.01
CA LEU A 154 -38.35 -10.44 -2.58
C LEU A 154 -38.07 -8.93 -2.50
N PRO A 155 -38.96 -8.03 -2.99
CA PRO A 155 -38.76 -6.59 -2.82
C PRO A 155 -38.66 -6.16 -1.35
N ALA A 156 -39.47 -6.74 -0.45
CA ALA A 156 -39.42 -6.41 0.97
C ALA A 156 -38.04 -6.74 1.59
N LYS A 157 -37.47 -7.91 1.25
CA LYS A 157 -36.13 -8.28 1.72
C LYS A 157 -35.04 -7.39 1.10
N GLY A 158 -35.17 -7.05 -0.18
CA GLY A 158 -34.32 -6.05 -0.83
C GLY A 158 -34.35 -4.71 -0.08
N GLN A 159 -35.53 -4.17 0.21
CA GLN A 159 -35.71 -2.91 0.96
C GLN A 159 -35.12 -2.97 2.37
N GLU A 160 -35.24 -4.09 3.07
CA GLU A 160 -34.60 -4.31 4.37
C GLU A 160 -33.08 -4.12 4.27
N TYR A 161 -32.43 -4.78 3.31
CA TYR A 161 -30.99 -4.65 3.08
C TYR A 161 -30.59 -3.29 2.54
N GLY A 162 -31.40 -2.67 1.67
CA GLY A 162 -31.17 -1.31 1.18
C GLY A 162 -31.12 -0.30 2.33
N ARG A 163 -32.06 -0.38 3.28
CA ARG A 163 -32.07 0.48 4.48
C ARG A 163 -30.85 0.27 5.38
N LEU A 164 -30.29 -0.93 5.40
CA LEU A 164 -29.10 -1.25 6.20
C LEU A 164 -27.81 -0.77 5.52
N TYR A 165 -27.64 -1.07 4.24
CA TYR A 165 -26.34 -0.95 3.56
C TYR A 165 -26.14 0.35 2.79
N ALA A 166 -27.21 0.99 2.28
CA ALA A 166 -27.07 2.29 1.62
C ALA A 166 -26.47 3.38 2.55
N PRO A 167 -26.99 3.63 3.77
CA PRO A 167 -26.39 4.62 4.66
C PRO A 167 -24.98 4.24 5.13
N LEU A 168 -24.73 2.93 5.34
CA LEU A 168 -23.41 2.44 5.73
C LEU A 168 -22.35 2.68 4.64
N LEU A 169 -22.69 2.40 3.37
CA LEU A 169 -21.80 2.66 2.25
C LEU A 169 -21.52 4.15 2.08
N GLU A 170 -22.52 5.00 2.27
CA GLU A 170 -22.33 6.45 2.23
C GLU A 170 -21.40 6.92 3.36
N GLN A 171 -21.57 6.41 4.58
CA GLN A 171 -20.66 6.68 5.69
C GLN A 171 -19.23 6.24 5.37
N LEU A 172 -19.03 5.05 4.82
CA LEU A 172 -17.71 4.54 4.46
C LEU A 172 -17.07 5.30 3.29
N LYS A 173 -17.87 5.76 2.33
CA LYS A 173 -17.42 6.61 1.22
C LYS A 173 -16.95 7.97 1.72
N ASN A 174 -17.68 8.58 2.67
CA ASN A 174 -17.27 9.81 3.33
C ASN A 174 -15.97 9.59 4.11
N ALA A 175 -15.86 8.50 4.87
CA ALA A 175 -14.63 8.11 5.55
C ALA A 175 -13.45 7.88 4.58
N GLN A 176 -13.69 7.29 3.41
CA GLN A 176 -12.68 7.11 2.36
C GLN A 176 -12.22 8.45 1.76
N SER A 177 -13.12 9.41 1.62
CA SER A 177 -12.81 10.78 1.20
C SER A 177 -11.93 11.46 2.25
N ASP A 178 -12.35 11.42 3.52
CA ASP A 178 -11.58 11.98 4.64
C ASP A 178 -10.20 11.34 4.75
N PHE A 179 -10.10 10.01 4.58
CA PHE A 179 -8.82 9.30 4.53
C PHE A 179 -7.91 9.85 3.43
N ARG A 180 -8.41 9.97 2.18
CA ARG A 180 -7.62 10.47 1.04
C ARG A 180 -7.20 11.92 1.23
N ASN A 181 -8.09 12.75 1.77
CA ASN A 181 -7.81 14.15 2.04
C ASN A 181 -6.71 14.30 3.09
N ASN A 182 -6.65 13.42 4.08
CA ASN A 182 -5.61 13.46 5.12
C ASN A 182 -4.31 12.77 4.72
N GLU A 183 -4.34 11.82 3.79
CA GLU A 183 -3.19 11.01 3.40
C GLU A 183 -1.95 11.84 3.03
N SER A 184 -2.14 12.91 2.24
CA SER A 184 -1.05 13.80 1.84
C SER A 184 -0.43 14.60 2.99
N TYR A 185 -1.17 14.77 4.09
CA TYR A 185 -0.76 15.52 5.28
C TYR A 185 -0.21 14.62 6.39
N VAL A 186 -0.28 13.29 6.25
CA VAL A 186 0.39 12.34 7.16
C VAL A 186 1.87 12.31 6.84
N ARG A 187 2.54 13.42 7.19
CA ARG A 187 3.96 13.62 7.00
C ARG A 187 4.54 14.17 8.27
N PHE A 188 5.61 13.54 8.71
CA PHE A 188 6.47 14.05 9.76
C PHE A 188 7.90 13.65 9.38
N ASP A 189 8.52 14.50 8.56
CA ASP A 189 9.83 14.26 7.99
C ASP A 189 10.79 15.33 8.45
N ILE A 190 11.46 15.04 9.57
CA ILE A 190 12.50 15.89 10.15
C ILE A 190 13.86 15.23 9.97
N SER A 191 14.86 16.05 9.64
CA SER A 191 16.25 15.61 9.54
C SER A 191 16.92 15.72 10.91
N VAL A 192 16.99 14.60 11.62
CA VAL A 192 17.61 14.46 12.95
C VAL A 192 18.55 13.26 12.98
N SER A 193 19.63 13.34 13.77
CA SER A 193 20.52 12.20 14.03
C SER A 193 19.84 11.16 14.90
N SER A 194 20.33 9.91 14.88
CA SER A 194 19.82 8.83 15.74
C SER A 194 20.02 9.05 17.24
N SER A 195 20.85 10.01 17.62
CA SER A 195 21.07 10.40 19.01
C SER A 195 20.08 11.44 19.53
N ASP A 196 19.31 12.09 18.64
CA ASP A 196 18.29 13.06 19.03
C ASP A 196 17.00 12.35 19.46
N PRO A 197 16.39 12.67 20.61
CA PRO A 197 15.13 12.07 21.06
C PRO A 197 13.98 12.14 20.05
N TRP A 198 13.96 13.15 19.16
CA TRP A 198 12.94 13.24 18.11
C TRP A 198 13.10 12.19 17.01
N TYR A 199 14.25 11.51 16.92
CA TYR A 199 14.44 10.38 16.02
C TYR A 199 13.41 9.29 16.28
N ASP A 200 13.22 8.92 17.56
CA ASP A 200 12.29 7.87 17.95
C ASP A 200 10.84 8.29 17.70
N VAL A 201 10.50 9.56 17.92
CA VAL A 201 9.17 10.11 17.57
C VAL A 201 8.91 9.96 16.07
N ARG A 202 9.90 10.32 15.24
CA ARG A 202 9.80 10.22 13.78
C ARG A 202 9.64 8.78 13.33
N ASP A 203 10.43 7.87 13.88
CA ASP A 203 10.40 6.45 13.53
C ASP A 203 9.05 5.80 13.88
N LYS A 204 8.56 6.02 15.11
CA LYS A 204 7.25 5.48 15.55
C LYS A 204 6.07 6.11 14.81
N TYR A 205 6.13 7.41 14.50
CA TYR A 205 5.13 8.04 13.66
C TYR A 205 5.07 7.38 12.27
N LYS A 206 6.25 7.17 11.65
CA LYS A 206 6.37 6.56 10.33
C LYS A 206 5.85 5.12 10.35
N ASP A 207 6.20 4.33 11.36
CA ASP A 207 5.67 2.97 11.54
C ASP A 207 4.14 2.98 11.64
N ALA A 208 3.57 3.81 12.52
CA ALA A 208 2.12 3.92 12.69
C ALA A 208 1.42 4.29 11.38
N ALA A 209 1.89 5.33 10.68
CA ALA A 209 1.35 5.75 9.39
C ALA A 209 1.43 4.63 8.34
N SER A 210 2.59 3.98 8.23
CA SER A 210 2.84 2.92 7.24
C SER A 210 1.98 1.67 7.45
N ARG A 211 1.49 1.42 8.66
CA ARG A 211 0.59 0.29 8.98
C ARG A 211 -0.88 0.66 8.86
N MET A 212 -1.26 1.87 9.28
CA MET A 212 -2.65 2.31 9.26
C MET A 212 -3.17 2.53 7.84
N MET A 213 -2.35 3.06 6.94
CA MET A 213 -2.78 3.37 5.58
C MET A 213 -3.15 2.11 4.76
N PRO A 214 -2.30 1.07 4.67
CA PRO A 214 -2.68 -0.19 4.02
C PRO A 214 -3.87 -0.87 4.71
N TYR A 215 -3.92 -0.85 6.06
CA TYR A 215 -4.98 -1.50 6.82
C TYR A 215 -6.39 -1.06 6.37
N TRP A 216 -6.59 0.25 6.18
CA TRP A 216 -7.84 0.80 5.68
C TRP A 216 -8.12 0.40 4.22
N ARG A 217 -7.13 0.57 3.34
CA ARG A 217 -7.25 0.25 1.91
C ARG A 217 -7.65 -1.21 1.67
N ASP A 218 -7.00 -2.12 2.39
CA ASP A 218 -7.23 -3.56 2.30
C ASP A 218 -8.65 -3.97 2.74
N ARG A 219 -9.32 -3.16 3.56
CA ARG A 219 -10.66 -3.46 4.11
C ARG A 219 -11.78 -2.68 3.44
N TYR A 220 -11.53 -1.47 2.97
CA TYR A 220 -12.56 -0.67 2.31
C TYR A 220 -12.97 -1.24 0.96
N ALA A 221 -12.00 -1.61 0.10
CA ALA A 221 -12.32 -2.07 -1.27
C ALA A 221 -13.21 -3.34 -1.30
N PRO A 222 -12.98 -4.36 -0.45
CA PRO A 222 -13.90 -5.51 -0.34
C PRO A 222 -15.33 -5.13 0.08
N VAL A 223 -15.49 -4.09 0.92
CA VAL A 223 -16.81 -3.66 1.39
C VAL A 223 -17.64 -3.07 0.26
N GLU A 224 -17.07 -2.16 -0.53
CA GLU A 224 -17.77 -1.58 -1.68
C GLU A 224 -18.20 -2.68 -2.66
N ALA A 225 -17.28 -3.61 -2.96
CA ALA A 225 -17.55 -4.76 -3.80
C ALA A 225 -18.72 -5.63 -3.29
N ALA A 226 -18.72 -5.98 -2.00
CA ALA A 226 -19.69 -6.89 -1.41
C ALA A 226 -21.06 -6.25 -1.18
N CYS A 227 -21.11 -4.99 -0.77
CA CYS A 227 -22.35 -4.38 -0.28
C CYS A 227 -23.10 -3.56 -1.35
N LYS A 228 -22.44 -3.12 -2.43
CA LYS A 228 -23.04 -2.19 -3.41
C LYS A 228 -24.34 -2.70 -4.03
N ARG A 229 -24.49 -4.01 -4.20
CA ARG A 229 -25.69 -4.62 -4.78
C ARG A 229 -26.83 -4.61 -3.78
N LEU A 230 -26.58 -5.05 -2.54
CA LEU A 230 -27.55 -5.01 -1.44
C LEU A 230 -28.09 -3.59 -1.19
N ALA A 231 -27.24 -2.58 -1.34
CA ALA A 231 -27.63 -1.18 -1.22
C ALA A 231 -28.63 -0.71 -2.30
N LEU A 232 -28.82 -1.46 -3.39
CA LEU A 232 -29.81 -1.16 -4.44
C LEU A 232 -31.25 -1.50 -4.02
N SER A 233 -31.48 -2.01 -2.80
CA SER A 233 -32.84 -2.26 -2.30
C SER A 233 -33.59 -3.30 -3.16
N ASP A 234 -34.87 -3.08 -3.42
CA ASP A 234 -35.73 -3.78 -4.37
C ASP A 234 -35.27 -3.68 -5.83
N LYS A 235 -34.34 -2.78 -6.15
CA LYS A 235 -33.64 -2.70 -7.45
C LYS A 235 -32.40 -3.58 -7.49
N HIS A 236 -32.26 -4.53 -6.56
CA HIS A 236 -31.22 -5.54 -6.64
C HIS A 236 -31.37 -6.34 -7.95
N PRO A 237 -30.32 -6.46 -8.79
CA PRO A 237 -30.43 -7.10 -10.11
C PRO A 237 -30.97 -8.54 -10.07
N ASP A 238 -30.65 -9.30 -9.03
CA ASP A 238 -31.16 -10.66 -8.89
C ASP A 238 -32.63 -10.72 -8.43
N ILE A 239 -33.11 -9.71 -7.71
CA ILE A 239 -34.54 -9.59 -7.37
C ILE A 239 -35.32 -9.30 -8.65
N GLU A 240 -34.90 -8.29 -9.42
CA GLU A 240 -35.56 -7.93 -10.68
C GLU A 240 -35.57 -9.09 -11.67
N ALA A 241 -34.45 -9.81 -11.80
CA ALA A 241 -34.36 -11.00 -12.63
C ALA A 241 -35.28 -12.13 -12.14
N ALA A 242 -35.32 -12.41 -10.83
CA ALA A 242 -36.20 -13.44 -10.28
C ALA A 242 -37.69 -13.14 -10.51
N LEU A 243 -38.10 -11.88 -10.34
CA LEU A 243 -39.47 -11.43 -10.60
C LEU A 243 -39.83 -11.55 -12.08
N LYS A 244 -38.91 -11.22 -12.99
CA LYS A 244 -39.08 -11.41 -14.43
C LYS A 244 -39.22 -12.89 -14.81
N ASP A 245 -38.40 -13.75 -14.21
CA ASP A 245 -38.46 -15.20 -14.44
C ASP A 245 -39.82 -15.78 -14.03
N LEU A 246 -40.36 -15.34 -12.89
CA LEU A 246 -41.69 -15.75 -12.42
C LEU A 246 -42.80 -15.31 -13.39
N GLN A 247 -42.71 -14.10 -13.96
CA GLN A 247 -43.67 -13.62 -14.97
C GLN A 247 -43.60 -14.40 -16.29
N THR A 248 -42.45 -14.99 -16.60
CA THR A 248 -42.22 -15.68 -17.88
C THR A 248 -42.76 -17.13 -17.87
N TYR A 249 -43.16 -17.66 -16.72
CA TYR A 249 -43.69 -19.01 -16.63
C TYR A 249 -45.13 -19.09 -17.20
N THR A 250 -45.29 -19.62 -18.41
CA THR A 250 -46.58 -19.70 -19.12
C THR A 250 -47.41 -20.96 -18.82
N GLY A 251 -46.94 -21.85 -17.94
CA GLY A 251 -47.56 -23.17 -17.72
C GLY A 251 -47.28 -24.21 -18.81
N ASN A 252 -46.75 -23.81 -19.97
CA ASN A 252 -46.35 -24.70 -21.06
C ASN A 252 -44.92 -25.22 -20.86
N VAL A 253 -44.79 -26.45 -20.39
CA VAL A 253 -43.50 -27.05 -20.01
C VAL A 253 -42.47 -27.08 -21.16
N LYS A 254 -42.89 -27.34 -22.41
CA LYS A 254 -41.95 -27.34 -23.56
C LYS A 254 -41.39 -25.94 -23.81
N GLN A 255 -42.26 -24.94 -23.80
CA GLN A 255 -41.85 -23.54 -23.95
C GLN A 255 -40.94 -23.11 -22.81
N THR A 256 -41.20 -23.56 -21.57
CA THR A 256 -40.34 -23.30 -20.41
C THR A 256 -38.96 -23.93 -20.54
N VAL A 257 -38.85 -25.18 -21.05
CA VAL A 257 -37.55 -25.81 -21.32
C VAL A 257 -36.78 -25.05 -22.40
N ARG A 258 -37.44 -24.64 -23.49
CA ARG A 258 -36.81 -23.84 -24.54
C ARG A 258 -36.29 -22.51 -23.99
N GLN A 259 -37.09 -21.81 -23.18
CA GLN A 259 -36.67 -20.56 -22.55
C GLN A 259 -35.47 -20.78 -21.61
N LEU A 260 -35.46 -21.87 -20.83
CA LEU A 260 -34.32 -22.22 -19.97
C LEU A 260 -33.02 -22.38 -20.76
N LYS A 261 -33.06 -22.95 -21.96
CA LYS A 261 -31.88 -23.09 -22.85
C LYS A 261 -31.41 -21.72 -23.38
N ILE A 262 -32.34 -20.85 -23.77
CA ILE A 262 -32.03 -19.48 -24.21
C ILE A 262 -31.37 -18.67 -23.09
N ASP A 263 -31.93 -18.75 -21.87
CA ASP A 263 -31.41 -18.03 -20.71
C ASP A 263 -30.01 -18.57 -20.33
N TYR A 264 -29.80 -19.89 -20.43
CA TYR A 264 -28.49 -20.50 -20.26
C TYR A 264 -27.48 -20.03 -21.30
N ASN A 265 -27.82 -19.98 -22.58
CA ASN A 265 -26.90 -19.51 -23.62
C ASN A 265 -26.55 -18.02 -23.43
N THR A 266 -27.51 -17.21 -22.97
CA THR A 266 -27.29 -15.80 -22.59
C THR A 266 -26.31 -15.67 -21.42
N TRP A 267 -26.51 -16.50 -20.38
CA TRP A 267 -25.59 -16.58 -19.25
C TRP A 267 -24.19 -17.05 -19.68
N LEU A 268 -24.12 -18.05 -20.55
CA LEU A 268 -22.87 -18.61 -21.07
C LEU A 268 -22.06 -17.57 -21.84
N ALA A 269 -22.70 -16.72 -22.65
CA ALA A 269 -22.05 -15.60 -23.32
C ALA A 269 -21.43 -14.61 -22.32
N SER A 270 -22.11 -14.33 -21.21
CA SER A 270 -21.58 -13.48 -20.14
C SER A 270 -20.40 -14.14 -19.41
N ALA A 271 -20.43 -15.45 -19.20
CA ALA A 271 -19.31 -16.21 -18.63
C ALA A 271 -18.08 -16.21 -19.57
N ARG A 272 -18.30 -16.31 -20.89
CA ARG A 272 -17.23 -16.16 -21.90
C ARG A 272 -16.58 -14.79 -21.84
N LYS A 273 -17.36 -13.73 -21.69
CA LYS A 273 -16.82 -12.37 -21.55
C LYS A 273 -15.93 -12.20 -20.31
N VAL A 274 -16.31 -12.79 -19.17
CA VAL A 274 -15.47 -12.77 -17.96
C VAL A 274 -14.13 -13.49 -18.19
N ARG A 275 -14.14 -14.60 -18.92
CA ARG A 275 -12.91 -15.30 -19.30
C ARG A 275 -12.04 -14.43 -20.22
N GLU A 276 -12.62 -13.81 -21.24
CA GLU A 276 -11.88 -12.90 -22.14
C GLU A 276 -11.22 -11.75 -21.37
N MET A 277 -11.91 -11.18 -20.37
CA MET A 277 -11.33 -10.16 -19.50
C MET A 277 -10.16 -10.70 -18.67
N THR A 278 -10.23 -11.95 -18.21
CA THR A 278 -9.15 -12.60 -17.47
C THR A 278 -7.94 -12.85 -18.37
N ASP A 279 -8.15 -13.27 -19.61
CA ASP A 279 -7.07 -13.44 -20.60
C ASP A 279 -6.38 -12.10 -20.92
N GLN A 280 -7.15 -11.00 -20.96
CA GLN A 280 -6.62 -9.65 -21.15
C GLN A 280 -5.80 -9.16 -19.94
N ASP A 281 -6.27 -9.43 -18.72
CA ASP A 281 -5.53 -9.16 -17.48
C ASP A 281 -4.15 -9.82 -17.49
N HIS A 282 -4.10 -11.13 -17.76
CA HIS A 282 -2.83 -11.88 -17.80
C HIS A 282 -1.88 -11.34 -18.86
N LYS A 283 -2.40 -10.94 -20.02
CA LYS A 283 -1.59 -10.35 -21.10
C LYS A 283 -0.98 -9.01 -20.67
N GLU A 284 -1.73 -8.15 -20.02
CA GLU A 284 -1.26 -6.84 -19.59
C GLU A 284 -0.30 -6.94 -18.40
N LEU A 285 -0.55 -7.83 -17.44
CA LEU A 285 0.40 -8.15 -16.37
C LEU A 285 1.73 -8.64 -16.92
N ARG A 286 1.68 -9.54 -17.92
CA ARG A 286 2.87 -10.00 -18.62
C ARG A 286 3.57 -8.83 -19.32
N GLU A 287 2.86 -7.95 -20.01
CA GLU A 287 3.45 -6.78 -20.68
C GLU A 287 4.16 -5.84 -19.68
N VAL A 288 3.61 -5.65 -18.48
CA VAL A 288 4.29 -4.90 -17.41
C VAL A 288 5.61 -5.56 -17.03
N MET A 289 5.61 -6.86 -16.77
CA MET A 289 6.81 -7.59 -16.33
C MET A 289 7.86 -7.76 -17.42
N CYS A 290 7.42 -7.87 -18.67
CA CYS A 290 8.25 -8.25 -19.81
C CYS A 290 8.71 -7.07 -20.66
N THR A 291 8.08 -5.90 -20.57
CA THR A 291 8.43 -4.76 -21.44
C THR A 291 8.41 -3.40 -20.76
N LYS A 292 7.50 -3.13 -19.81
CA LYS A 292 7.23 -1.75 -19.33
C LYS A 292 7.85 -1.38 -17.98
N GLY A 293 8.71 -2.23 -17.43
CA GLY A 293 9.21 -2.11 -16.06
C GLY A 293 10.70 -1.85 -16.00
N VAL A 294 11.13 -0.77 -15.34
CA VAL A 294 12.56 -0.37 -15.30
C VAL A 294 13.34 -0.98 -14.14
N ASP A 295 12.66 -1.30 -13.03
CA ASP A 295 13.17 -2.03 -11.87
C ASP A 295 12.05 -2.82 -11.19
N LEU A 296 12.39 -3.67 -10.21
CA LEU A 296 11.41 -4.51 -9.52
C LEU A 296 10.32 -3.74 -8.79
N LYS A 297 10.64 -2.55 -8.25
CA LYS A 297 9.68 -1.74 -7.50
C LYS A 297 8.68 -1.07 -8.45
N ASP A 298 9.16 -0.55 -9.57
CA ASP A 298 8.33 0.00 -10.64
C ASP A 298 7.43 -1.09 -11.25
N ILE A 299 7.97 -2.29 -11.51
CA ILE A 299 7.21 -3.45 -11.96
C ILE A 299 6.11 -3.80 -10.96
N GLU A 300 6.44 -3.93 -9.67
CA GLU A 300 5.47 -4.28 -8.62
C GLU A 300 4.32 -3.27 -8.55
N GLN A 301 4.63 -1.97 -8.57
CA GLN A 301 3.61 -0.92 -8.53
C GLN A 301 2.68 -0.98 -9.75
N LYS A 302 3.23 -1.10 -10.95
CA LYS A 302 2.45 -1.20 -12.20
C LYS A 302 1.63 -2.48 -12.25
N ALA A 303 2.20 -3.62 -11.85
CA ALA A 303 1.52 -4.91 -11.85
C ALA A 303 0.35 -4.93 -10.86
N ASN A 304 0.55 -4.41 -9.64
CA ASN A 304 -0.51 -4.29 -8.64
C ASN A 304 -1.66 -3.40 -9.16
N ALA A 305 -1.34 -2.27 -9.79
CA ALA A 305 -2.36 -1.39 -10.36
C ALA A 305 -3.18 -2.05 -11.48
N VAL A 306 -2.54 -2.85 -12.35
CA VAL A 306 -3.23 -3.62 -13.40
C VAL A 306 -4.14 -4.69 -12.77
N ALA A 307 -3.60 -5.49 -11.84
CA ALA A 307 -4.33 -6.57 -11.20
C ALA A 307 -5.56 -6.07 -10.43
N ASP A 308 -5.42 -4.99 -9.65
CA ASP A 308 -6.54 -4.42 -8.88
C ASP A 308 -7.63 -3.85 -9.79
N ARG A 309 -7.24 -3.22 -10.91
CA ARG A 309 -8.19 -2.69 -11.89
C ARG A 309 -9.00 -3.82 -12.52
N TRP A 310 -8.33 -4.89 -12.95
CA TRP A 310 -9.01 -6.04 -13.56
C TRP A 310 -9.85 -6.82 -12.56
N ALA A 311 -9.36 -7.06 -11.35
CA ALA A 311 -10.14 -7.68 -10.28
C ALA A 311 -11.44 -6.92 -10.02
N SER A 312 -11.41 -5.59 -9.97
CA SER A 312 -12.61 -4.74 -9.82
C SER A 312 -13.60 -4.92 -10.99
N GLN A 313 -13.10 -4.90 -12.23
CA GLN A 313 -13.93 -5.07 -13.42
C GLN A 313 -14.56 -6.46 -13.49
N ILE A 314 -13.77 -7.52 -13.28
CA ILE A 314 -14.24 -8.91 -13.29
C ILE A 314 -15.24 -9.15 -12.15
N ASN A 315 -14.95 -8.67 -10.94
CA ASN A 315 -15.82 -8.86 -9.78
C ASN A 315 -17.22 -8.26 -9.99
N SER A 316 -17.31 -7.14 -10.72
CA SER A 316 -18.58 -6.52 -11.08
C SER A 316 -19.49 -7.42 -11.93
N ALA A 317 -18.91 -8.19 -12.84
CA ALA A 317 -19.64 -9.14 -13.68
C ALA A 317 -19.87 -10.48 -12.96
N TYR A 318 -18.91 -10.89 -12.12
CA TYR A 318 -18.86 -12.19 -11.48
C TYR A 318 -20.02 -12.45 -10.51
N GLY A 319 -20.37 -11.48 -9.65
CA GLY A 319 -21.46 -11.65 -8.67
C GLY A 319 -22.81 -11.93 -9.34
N THR A 320 -23.13 -11.20 -10.41
CA THR A 320 -24.35 -11.40 -11.20
C THR A 320 -24.36 -12.76 -11.89
N LEU A 321 -23.22 -13.21 -12.43
CA LEU A 321 -23.09 -14.50 -13.09
C LEU A 321 -23.37 -15.68 -12.16
N LEU A 322 -22.87 -15.65 -10.92
CA LEU A 322 -23.14 -16.73 -9.96
C LEU A 322 -24.60 -16.78 -9.56
N GLY A 323 -25.21 -15.63 -9.27
CA GLY A 323 -26.64 -15.57 -8.95
C GLY A 323 -27.51 -16.12 -10.09
N GLN A 324 -27.20 -15.74 -11.33
CA GLN A 324 -27.87 -16.29 -12.52
C GLN A 324 -27.66 -17.80 -12.68
N SER A 325 -26.43 -18.29 -12.48
CA SER A 325 -26.10 -19.72 -12.55
C SER A 325 -26.91 -20.53 -11.55
N ASP A 326 -27.04 -20.05 -10.31
CA ASP A 326 -27.80 -20.73 -9.27
C ASP A 326 -29.29 -20.80 -9.63
N ARG A 327 -29.87 -19.69 -10.11
CA ARG A 327 -31.28 -19.65 -10.55
C ARG A 327 -31.57 -20.59 -11.71
N LEU A 328 -30.69 -20.62 -12.72
CA LEU A 328 -30.81 -21.53 -13.85
C LEU A 328 -30.70 -22.99 -13.40
N GLY A 329 -29.80 -23.26 -12.45
CA GLY A 329 -29.65 -24.57 -11.83
C GLY A 329 -30.93 -25.04 -11.15
N GLU A 330 -31.52 -24.21 -10.29
CA GLU A 330 -32.77 -24.53 -9.58
C GLU A 330 -33.95 -24.73 -10.54
N ARG A 331 -34.07 -23.89 -11.58
CA ARG A 331 -35.06 -24.08 -12.65
C ARG A 331 -34.87 -25.45 -13.32
N ALA A 332 -33.64 -25.77 -13.71
CA ALA A 332 -33.30 -27.04 -14.36
C ALA A 332 -33.60 -28.27 -13.47
N THR A 333 -33.47 -28.15 -12.14
CA THR A 333 -33.72 -29.24 -11.19
C THR A 333 -35.13 -29.29 -10.61
N SER A 334 -36.00 -28.32 -10.94
CA SER A 334 -37.40 -28.32 -10.49
C SER A 334 -38.13 -29.61 -10.88
N ASP A 335 -39.09 -30.05 -10.06
CA ASP A 335 -39.86 -31.28 -10.31
C ASP A 335 -40.56 -31.29 -11.67
N LYS A 336 -40.96 -30.10 -12.14
CA LYS A 336 -41.60 -29.91 -13.43
C LYS A 336 -40.62 -30.08 -14.60
N LEU A 337 -39.34 -29.71 -14.47
CA LEU A 337 -38.36 -29.66 -15.57
C LEU A 337 -37.27 -30.74 -15.54
N LYS A 338 -36.92 -31.30 -14.37
CA LYS A 338 -35.77 -32.21 -14.19
C LYS A 338 -35.77 -33.47 -15.07
N LYS A 339 -36.93 -33.90 -15.56
CA LYS A 339 -37.09 -35.06 -16.43
C LYS A 339 -36.75 -34.80 -17.90
N TYR A 340 -36.68 -33.55 -18.33
CA TYR A 340 -36.47 -33.18 -19.72
C TYR A 340 -34.98 -33.13 -20.08
N LYS A 341 -34.65 -33.57 -21.29
CA LYS A 341 -33.26 -33.59 -21.80
C LYS A 341 -32.61 -32.20 -21.76
N GLY A 342 -33.31 -31.18 -22.24
CA GLY A 342 -32.80 -29.80 -22.25
C GLY A 342 -32.43 -29.27 -20.86
N SER A 343 -33.15 -29.66 -19.81
CA SER A 343 -32.82 -29.28 -18.44
C SER A 343 -31.55 -29.98 -17.93
N LYS A 344 -31.31 -31.23 -18.32
CA LYS A 344 -30.07 -31.95 -18.00
C LYS A 344 -28.87 -31.33 -18.70
N GLU A 345 -29.01 -30.99 -20.00
CA GLU A 345 -27.98 -30.30 -20.79
C GLU A 345 -27.57 -28.96 -20.14
N VAL A 346 -28.55 -28.16 -19.70
CA VAL A 346 -28.30 -26.90 -18.97
C VAL A 346 -27.57 -27.17 -17.66
N LEU A 347 -27.99 -28.16 -16.86
CA LEU A 347 -27.36 -28.46 -15.58
C LEU A 347 -25.90 -28.91 -15.71
N GLU A 348 -25.61 -29.75 -16.70
CA GLU A 348 -24.24 -30.18 -17.03
C GLU A 348 -23.37 -28.99 -17.48
N GLY A 349 -23.91 -28.15 -18.36
CA GLY A 349 -23.26 -26.93 -18.81
C GLY A 349 -22.96 -25.95 -17.67
N LEU A 350 -23.90 -25.74 -16.73
CA LEU A 350 -23.68 -24.88 -15.57
C LEU A 350 -22.56 -25.41 -14.68
N ARG A 351 -22.55 -26.71 -14.37
CA ARG A 351 -21.51 -27.34 -13.53
C ARG A 351 -20.11 -27.22 -14.12
N ALA A 352 -19.97 -27.47 -15.42
CA ALA A 352 -18.70 -27.36 -16.11
C ALA A 352 -18.12 -25.94 -16.02
N ASN A 353 -18.96 -24.92 -16.29
CA ASN A 353 -18.51 -23.53 -16.31
C ASN A 353 -18.36 -22.90 -14.93
N ARG A 354 -19.14 -23.33 -13.92
CA ARG A 354 -18.98 -22.87 -12.54
C ARG A 354 -17.60 -23.19 -11.98
N THR A 355 -17.06 -24.37 -12.30
CA THR A 355 -15.70 -24.76 -11.91
C THR A 355 -14.66 -23.77 -12.47
N THR A 356 -14.83 -23.33 -13.72
CA THR A 356 -13.96 -22.31 -14.34
C THR A 356 -14.11 -20.95 -13.64
N LEU A 357 -15.34 -20.53 -13.34
CA LEU A 357 -15.60 -19.28 -12.62
C LEU A 357 -14.98 -19.29 -11.21
N GLU A 358 -15.09 -20.39 -10.47
CA GLU A 358 -14.51 -20.53 -9.13
C GLU A 358 -12.98 -20.42 -9.15
N LYS A 359 -12.31 -20.90 -10.19
CA LYS A 359 -10.87 -20.69 -10.40
C LYS A 359 -10.51 -19.21 -10.55
N ILE A 360 -11.26 -18.47 -11.38
CA ILE A 360 -11.08 -17.02 -11.56
C ILE A 360 -11.26 -16.29 -10.23
N ARG A 361 -12.28 -16.67 -9.44
CA ARG A 361 -12.51 -16.09 -8.11
C ARG A 361 -11.34 -16.33 -7.17
N ASN A 362 -10.81 -17.55 -7.14
CA ASN A 362 -9.75 -17.92 -6.22
C ASN A 362 -8.36 -17.45 -6.68
N SER A 363 -8.25 -16.81 -7.85
CA SER A 363 -7.01 -16.30 -8.40
C SER A 363 -7.14 -14.81 -8.75
N ASP A 364 -7.72 -14.52 -9.91
CA ASP A 364 -7.67 -13.21 -10.55
C ASP A 364 -8.48 -12.15 -9.80
N LEU A 365 -9.57 -12.55 -9.13
CA LEU A 365 -10.33 -11.64 -8.26
C LEU A 365 -9.59 -11.21 -6.99
N GLN A 366 -8.43 -11.81 -6.68
CA GLN A 366 -7.59 -11.34 -5.59
C GLN A 366 -6.77 -10.09 -5.96
N GLY A 367 -6.72 -9.70 -7.24
CA GLY A 367 -5.98 -8.52 -7.69
C GLY A 367 -4.50 -8.58 -7.29
N SER A 368 -3.97 -7.49 -6.72
CA SER A 368 -2.60 -7.43 -6.17
C SER A 368 -2.35 -8.45 -5.04
N ASN A 369 -3.39 -9.01 -4.43
CA ASN A 369 -3.26 -10.06 -3.44
C ASN A 369 -3.13 -11.47 -4.03
N ASN A 370 -3.24 -11.62 -5.36
CA ASN A 370 -3.08 -12.91 -6.02
C ASN A 370 -1.72 -13.56 -5.64
N PRO A 371 -1.73 -14.77 -5.05
CA PRO A 371 -0.52 -15.41 -4.54
C PRO A 371 0.49 -15.70 -5.64
N LYS A 372 0.05 -15.91 -6.89
CA LYS A 372 0.94 -16.16 -8.02
C LYS A 372 1.70 -14.90 -8.44
N ILE A 373 1.00 -13.77 -8.49
CA ILE A 373 1.63 -12.45 -8.75
C ILE A 373 2.64 -12.15 -7.63
N LYS A 374 2.24 -12.30 -6.36
CA LYS A 374 3.14 -12.10 -5.21
C LYS A 374 4.36 -13.01 -5.24
N ALA A 375 4.18 -14.30 -5.52
CA ALA A 375 5.28 -15.25 -5.64
C ALA A 375 6.24 -14.83 -6.76
N LYS A 376 5.73 -14.33 -7.90
CA LYS A 376 6.57 -13.85 -9.00
C LYS A 376 7.36 -12.60 -8.61
N MET A 377 6.72 -11.62 -7.97
CA MET A 377 7.41 -10.42 -7.46
C MET A 377 8.49 -10.80 -6.46
N GLN A 378 8.14 -11.68 -5.50
CA GLN A 378 9.07 -12.17 -4.49
C GLN A 378 10.24 -12.95 -5.10
N TYR A 379 10.00 -13.74 -6.15
CA TYR A 379 11.08 -14.38 -6.89
C TYR A 379 12.07 -13.36 -7.45
N GLY A 380 11.59 -12.28 -8.08
CA GLY A 380 12.44 -11.19 -8.57
C GLY A 380 13.27 -10.56 -7.46
N THR A 381 12.61 -10.18 -6.36
CA THR A 381 13.28 -9.60 -5.17
C THR A 381 14.32 -10.56 -4.59
N ASN A 382 13.97 -11.83 -4.41
CA ASN A 382 14.87 -12.84 -3.87
C ASN A 382 16.03 -13.14 -4.81
N TYR A 383 15.81 -13.14 -6.13
CA TYR A 383 16.89 -13.33 -7.10
C TYR A 383 17.90 -12.19 -6.97
N HIS A 384 17.42 -10.94 -6.95
CA HIS A 384 18.27 -9.76 -6.78
C HIS A 384 19.04 -9.80 -5.45
N ALA A 385 18.36 -10.15 -4.36
CA ALA A 385 18.93 -10.24 -3.02
C ALA A 385 19.90 -11.43 -2.84
N SER A 386 19.68 -12.54 -3.53
CA SER A 386 20.54 -13.74 -3.46
C SER A 386 21.69 -13.73 -4.46
N TRP A 387 21.64 -12.84 -5.46
CA TRP A 387 22.71 -12.73 -6.44
C TRP A 387 24.04 -12.40 -5.74
N SER A 388 25.05 -13.22 -6.02
CA SER A 388 26.34 -13.18 -5.36
C SER A 388 27.25 -12.14 -6.02
N CYS A 389 27.73 -11.18 -5.22
CA CYS A 389 28.81 -10.29 -5.60
C CYS A 389 30.10 -10.79 -4.98
N SER A 390 31.16 -10.96 -5.78
CA SER A 390 32.49 -11.35 -5.27
C SER A 390 33.27 -10.17 -4.66
N GLY A 391 32.70 -8.97 -4.67
CA GLY A 391 33.25 -7.76 -4.04
C GLY A 391 32.21 -7.06 -3.16
N TYR A 392 32.04 -5.75 -3.37
CA TYR A 392 31.10 -4.94 -2.59
C TYR A 392 29.70 -4.99 -3.19
N LYS A 393 28.77 -5.63 -2.49
CA LYS A 393 27.34 -5.63 -2.81
C LYS A 393 26.69 -4.32 -2.37
N GLU A 394 25.75 -3.80 -3.15
CA GLU A 394 25.03 -2.54 -2.87
C GLU A 394 26.00 -1.38 -2.59
N PHE A 395 26.96 -1.19 -3.49
CA PHE A 395 28.03 -0.21 -3.36
C PHE A 395 27.46 1.22 -3.44
N ALA A 396 27.36 1.87 -2.29
CA ALA A 396 26.80 3.20 -2.16
C ALA A 396 27.80 4.30 -2.58
N ILE A 397 27.34 5.22 -3.43
CA ILE A 397 28.05 6.39 -3.92
C ILE A 397 27.22 7.64 -3.62
N GLU A 398 27.80 8.59 -2.88
CA GLU A 398 27.10 9.81 -2.51
C GLU A 398 26.71 10.67 -3.73
N ASN A 399 25.62 11.44 -3.59
CA ASN A 399 25.09 12.30 -4.65
C ASN A 399 26.06 13.40 -5.11
N THR A 400 27.04 13.75 -4.27
CA THR A 400 28.14 14.66 -4.63
C THR A 400 29.00 14.10 -5.76
N TYR A 401 29.07 12.77 -5.87
CA TYR A 401 29.83 12.06 -6.90
C TYR A 401 28.92 11.54 -8.02
N CYS A 402 27.70 11.11 -7.71
CA CYS A 402 26.79 10.50 -8.67
C CYS A 402 25.47 11.27 -8.86
N ASP A 403 25.02 11.41 -10.10
CA ASP A 403 23.65 11.84 -10.43
C ASP A 403 22.85 10.62 -10.88
N ASN A 404 21.96 10.14 -10.01
CA ASN A 404 21.27 8.87 -10.23
C ASN A 404 20.23 8.99 -11.38
N PRO A 405 20.36 8.19 -12.46
CA PRO A 405 19.47 8.28 -13.62
C PRO A 405 17.99 7.99 -13.34
N ILE A 406 17.67 7.26 -12.26
CA ILE A 406 16.28 6.94 -11.87
C ILE A 406 15.72 7.98 -10.89
N ARG A 407 16.58 8.57 -10.06
CA ARG A 407 16.17 9.48 -8.98
C ARG A 407 17.13 10.67 -8.87
N SER A 408 16.87 11.70 -9.67
CA SER A 408 17.67 12.93 -9.64
C SER A 408 17.77 13.50 -8.22
N GLY A 409 18.96 13.98 -7.85
CA GLY A 409 19.26 14.49 -6.51
C GLY A 409 19.58 13.42 -5.44
N SER A 410 19.45 12.13 -5.76
CA SER A 410 19.85 11.04 -4.87
C SER A 410 21.22 10.46 -5.21
N GLY A 411 21.84 9.81 -4.22
CA GLY A 411 23.06 9.04 -4.45
C GLY A 411 22.79 7.81 -5.31
N CYS A 412 23.86 7.15 -5.71
CA CYS A 412 23.81 5.92 -6.48
C CYS A 412 24.12 4.72 -5.59
N ALA A 413 23.59 3.57 -5.96
CA ALA A 413 23.91 2.30 -5.33
C ALA A 413 24.08 1.30 -6.46
N ALA A 414 25.33 0.98 -6.79
CA ALA A 414 25.60 -0.07 -7.77
C ALA A 414 25.32 -1.43 -7.13
N ASP A 415 24.69 -2.35 -7.85
CA ASP A 415 24.34 -3.67 -7.31
C ASP A 415 25.58 -4.44 -6.85
N CYS A 416 26.69 -4.32 -7.60
CA CYS A 416 27.97 -4.86 -7.19
C CYS A 416 29.16 -4.10 -7.79
N VAL A 417 30.24 -4.04 -7.01
CA VAL A 417 31.56 -3.66 -7.49
C VAL A 417 32.53 -4.77 -7.16
N THR A 418 33.02 -5.49 -8.17
CA THR A 418 34.09 -6.48 -7.97
C THR A 418 35.46 -5.81 -8.03
N THR A 419 36.41 -6.32 -7.26
CA THR A 419 37.76 -5.76 -7.16
C THR A 419 38.81 -6.78 -7.61
N GLY A 420 39.86 -6.28 -8.25
CA GLY A 420 40.92 -7.05 -8.90
C GLY A 420 41.81 -6.08 -9.65
N SER A 421 42.44 -6.47 -10.76
CA SER A 421 43.20 -5.51 -11.59
C SER A 421 42.34 -4.42 -12.23
N THR A 422 41.02 -4.61 -12.23
CA THR A 422 40.01 -3.67 -12.73
C THR A 422 38.82 -3.74 -11.79
N CYS A 423 38.26 -2.58 -11.43
CA CYS A 423 37.02 -2.50 -10.68
C CYS A 423 35.84 -2.61 -11.65
N GLU A 424 35.08 -3.69 -11.58
CA GLU A 424 33.91 -3.88 -12.43
C GLU A 424 32.64 -3.49 -11.69
N VAL A 425 31.96 -2.47 -12.21
CA VAL A 425 30.62 -2.04 -11.77
C VAL A 425 29.58 -2.89 -12.48
N ILE A 426 28.81 -3.66 -11.71
CA ILE A 426 27.79 -4.56 -12.21
C ILE A 426 26.43 -4.03 -11.78
N GLU A 427 25.56 -3.78 -12.76
CA GLU A 427 24.13 -3.54 -12.54
C GLU A 427 23.36 -4.81 -12.90
N LEU A 428 22.42 -5.20 -12.05
CA LEU A 428 21.58 -6.37 -12.22
C LEU A 428 20.15 -5.94 -12.56
N LYS A 429 19.60 -6.43 -13.67
CA LYS A 429 18.25 -6.09 -14.12
C LYS A 429 17.42 -7.32 -14.52
N PRO A 430 16.09 -7.25 -14.40
CA PRO A 430 15.24 -8.23 -15.06
C PRO A 430 15.45 -8.17 -16.58
N GLU A 431 15.33 -9.34 -17.23
CA GLU A 431 15.50 -9.47 -18.68
C GLU A 431 14.29 -8.90 -19.44
N ASN A 432 14.21 -7.57 -19.52
CA ASN A 432 13.26 -6.84 -20.37
C ASN A 432 13.91 -5.59 -20.99
N ASP A 433 13.34 -5.07 -22.07
CA ASP A 433 13.97 -4.01 -22.87
C ASP A 433 14.13 -2.68 -22.11
N GLU A 434 13.11 -2.25 -21.35
CA GLU A 434 13.17 -1.01 -20.57
C GLU A 434 14.16 -1.10 -19.40
N ALA A 435 14.17 -2.23 -18.69
CA ALA A 435 15.12 -2.50 -17.62
C ALA A 435 16.55 -2.59 -18.15
N LYS A 436 16.77 -3.21 -19.31
CA LYS A 436 18.08 -3.24 -19.98
C LYS A 436 18.53 -1.83 -20.36
N ALA A 437 17.65 -1.04 -20.97
CA ALA A 437 17.94 0.34 -21.34
C ALA A 437 18.28 1.20 -20.10
N MET A 438 17.53 1.04 -19.01
CA MET A 438 17.79 1.75 -17.75
C MET A 438 19.08 1.27 -17.07
N GLY A 439 19.30 -0.04 -17.01
CA GLY A 439 20.50 -0.64 -16.42
C GLY A 439 21.78 -0.20 -17.13
N ASN A 440 21.74 -0.05 -18.46
CA ASN A 440 22.84 0.53 -19.21
C ASN A 440 23.14 1.98 -18.80
N LYS A 441 22.10 2.81 -18.63
CA LYS A 441 22.29 4.18 -18.13
C LYS A 441 22.88 4.21 -16.71
N GLN A 442 22.41 3.32 -15.84
CA GLN A 442 22.88 3.23 -14.45
C GLN A 442 24.33 2.76 -14.36
N LYS A 443 24.68 1.64 -14.99
CA LYS A 443 26.05 1.11 -14.90
C LYS A 443 27.09 2.12 -15.40
N ASP A 444 26.76 2.86 -16.48
CA ASP A 444 27.65 3.88 -17.04
C ASP A 444 27.78 5.09 -16.10
N ALA A 445 26.66 5.53 -15.51
CA ALA A 445 26.66 6.61 -14.52
C ALA A 445 27.45 6.22 -13.25
N TYR A 446 27.32 4.97 -12.80
CA TYR A 446 27.95 4.47 -11.57
C TYR A 446 29.46 4.28 -11.75
N GLU A 447 29.88 3.79 -12.91
CA GLU A 447 31.30 3.74 -13.30
C GLU A 447 31.92 5.14 -13.31
N ALA A 448 31.27 6.11 -13.99
CA ALA A 448 31.74 7.48 -14.03
C ALA A 448 31.81 8.11 -12.63
N ALA A 449 30.84 7.79 -11.77
CA ALA A 449 30.80 8.27 -10.40
C ALA A 449 31.93 7.69 -9.53
N LEU A 450 32.26 6.41 -9.69
CA LEU A 450 33.40 5.78 -9.00
C LEU A 450 34.72 6.46 -9.40
N GLN A 451 34.94 6.69 -10.69
CA GLN A 451 36.12 7.42 -11.18
C GLN A 451 36.17 8.85 -10.62
N LYS A 452 35.03 9.53 -10.54
CA LYS A 452 34.92 10.89 -9.99
C LYS A 452 35.21 10.92 -8.49
N TRP A 453 34.71 9.95 -7.72
CA TRP A 453 35.01 9.82 -6.29
C TRP A 453 36.49 9.58 -6.06
N PHE A 454 37.10 8.67 -6.81
CA PHE A 454 38.54 8.43 -6.77
C PHE A 454 39.35 9.70 -7.02
N LYS A 455 39.03 10.45 -8.09
CA LYS A 455 39.74 11.70 -8.44
C LYS A 455 39.61 12.79 -7.36
N LYS A 456 38.44 12.91 -6.73
CA LYS A 456 38.17 13.96 -5.74
C LYS A 456 38.64 13.62 -4.34
N ASN A 457 38.46 12.38 -3.90
CA ASN A 457 38.69 11.97 -2.52
C ASN A 457 39.00 10.46 -2.42
N LYS A 458 40.11 10.02 -3.03
CA LYS A 458 40.56 8.63 -2.99
C LYS A 458 40.77 8.09 -1.58
N ASP A 459 41.17 8.93 -0.62
CA ASP A 459 41.46 8.48 0.74
C ASP A 459 40.17 8.07 1.47
N ASP A 460 39.09 8.82 1.30
CA ASP A 460 37.76 8.46 1.79
C ASP A 460 37.22 7.20 1.10
N LEU A 461 37.37 7.12 -0.24
CA LEU A 461 36.98 5.94 -1.01
C LEU A 461 37.68 4.68 -0.49
N PHE A 462 39.00 4.71 -0.28
CA PHE A 462 39.76 3.59 0.25
C PHE A 462 39.49 3.30 1.72
N LYS A 463 39.09 4.29 2.50
CA LYS A 463 38.70 4.09 3.89
C LYS A 463 37.40 3.29 3.96
N ARG A 464 36.42 3.61 3.10
CA ARG A 464 35.14 2.89 3.03
C ARG A 464 35.23 1.55 2.31
N TYR A 465 36.05 1.48 1.26
CA TYR A 465 36.16 0.30 0.39
C TYR A 465 37.64 -0.02 0.09
N PRO A 466 38.35 -0.66 1.04
CA PRO A 466 39.80 -0.84 0.96
C PRO A 466 40.30 -1.61 -0.25
N ASP A 467 39.54 -2.60 -0.72
CA ASP A 467 39.94 -3.49 -1.82
C ASP A 467 39.88 -2.80 -3.18
N ILE A 468 39.27 -1.61 -3.28
CA ILE A 468 39.34 -0.77 -4.49
C ILE A 468 40.80 -0.43 -4.85
N ARG A 469 41.72 -0.45 -3.88
CA ARG A 469 43.16 -0.27 -4.13
C ARG A 469 43.72 -1.28 -5.13
N ASN A 470 43.15 -2.48 -5.18
CA ASN A 470 43.59 -3.52 -6.11
C ASN A 470 43.40 -3.10 -7.58
N CYS A 471 42.45 -2.20 -7.83
CA CYS A 471 42.09 -1.70 -9.17
C CYS A 471 42.96 -0.53 -9.65
N VAL A 472 43.94 -0.10 -8.86
CA VAL A 472 44.75 1.10 -9.16
C VAL A 472 46.09 0.71 -9.78
N ARG A 473 46.41 1.31 -10.92
CA ARG A 473 47.69 1.17 -11.61
C ARG A 473 48.17 2.54 -12.06
N ASP A 474 49.46 2.81 -11.87
CA ASP A 474 50.08 4.08 -12.26
C ASP A 474 49.38 5.33 -11.72
N GLY A 475 48.76 5.22 -10.55
CA GLY A 475 48.02 6.29 -9.90
C GLY A 475 46.59 6.50 -10.40
N GLU A 476 46.13 5.70 -11.36
CA GLU A 476 44.78 5.75 -11.92
C GLU A 476 43.96 4.51 -11.54
N ILE A 477 42.66 4.70 -11.30
CA ILE A 477 41.73 3.58 -11.12
C ILE A 477 41.30 3.04 -12.49
N THR A 478 41.47 1.74 -12.69
CA THR A 478 40.96 1.05 -13.88
C THR A 478 39.56 0.54 -13.60
N THR A 479 38.57 0.97 -14.37
CA THR A 479 37.17 0.53 -14.23
C THR A 479 36.63 -0.07 -15.52
N LYS A 480 35.59 -0.89 -15.38
CA LYS A 480 34.65 -1.25 -16.46
C LYS A 480 33.25 -1.39 -15.88
N SER A 481 32.23 -1.38 -16.73
CA SER A 481 30.85 -1.67 -16.33
C SER A 481 30.23 -2.80 -17.15
N SER A 482 29.40 -3.61 -16.50
CA SER A 482 28.60 -4.64 -17.17
C SER A 482 27.16 -4.66 -16.66
N LEU A 483 26.26 -5.05 -17.56
CA LEU A 483 24.86 -5.30 -17.24
C LEU A 483 24.67 -6.81 -17.15
N GLN A 484 24.23 -7.29 -15.98
CA GLN A 484 23.78 -8.66 -15.81
C GLN A 484 22.26 -8.69 -15.83
N THR A 485 21.69 -9.71 -16.48
CA THR A 485 20.24 -9.86 -16.53
C THR A 485 19.79 -11.22 -16.02
N TYR A 486 18.58 -11.25 -15.45
CA TYR A 486 17.96 -12.49 -15.02
C TYR A 486 16.57 -12.66 -15.62
N LYS A 487 16.21 -13.91 -15.91
CA LYS A 487 14.89 -14.26 -16.44
C LYS A 487 13.83 -13.97 -15.38
N PHE A 488 13.02 -12.96 -15.64
CA PHE A 488 11.90 -12.55 -14.79
C PHE A 488 10.56 -12.59 -15.53
N CYS A 489 10.57 -12.21 -16.81
CA CYS A 489 9.41 -12.29 -17.69
C CYS A 489 8.83 -13.71 -17.75
N PRO A 490 7.53 -13.92 -17.48
CA PRO A 490 6.85 -15.18 -17.74
C PRO A 490 6.88 -15.52 -19.25
N SER A 491 7.18 -16.76 -19.62
CA SER A 491 7.07 -17.19 -21.02
C SER A 491 5.62 -17.16 -21.53
N GLU A 492 5.42 -17.18 -22.85
CA GLU A 492 4.06 -17.17 -23.43
C GLU A 492 3.25 -18.43 -23.08
N SER A 493 3.91 -19.58 -22.96
CA SER A 493 3.30 -20.81 -22.44
C SER A 493 3.10 -20.79 -20.91
N GLU A 494 3.76 -19.86 -20.22
CA GLU A 494 3.71 -19.61 -18.77
C GLU A 494 2.81 -18.42 -18.40
N SER A 495 1.96 -17.88 -19.30
CA SER A 495 0.91 -16.93 -18.88
C SER A 495 -0.01 -17.51 -17.79
N LYS A 496 -0.08 -18.85 -17.74
CA LYS A 496 -0.66 -19.68 -16.66
C LYS A 496 0.07 -19.59 -15.31
N GLU A 497 1.22 -18.95 -15.22
CA GLU A 497 1.91 -18.64 -13.96
C GLU A 497 1.33 -17.41 -13.26
N LEU A 498 0.50 -16.61 -13.93
CA LEU A 498 -0.10 -15.40 -13.35
C LEU A 498 -1.54 -15.63 -12.83
N GLY A 499 -2.18 -16.71 -13.26
CA GLY A 499 -3.53 -17.11 -12.82
C GLY A 499 -3.80 -18.62 -12.92
N GLU A 500 -5.03 -19.07 -12.73
CA GLU A 500 -5.41 -20.49 -12.82
C GLU A 500 -5.57 -20.99 -14.26
N ASP A 501 -5.35 -22.29 -14.49
CA ASP A 501 -5.62 -22.89 -15.81
C ASP A 501 -7.12 -23.05 -16.03
N LEU A 502 -7.67 -22.18 -16.88
CA LEU A 502 -9.08 -22.15 -17.22
C LEU A 502 -9.36 -23.15 -18.34
N SER A 503 -9.95 -24.29 -18.00
CA SER A 503 -10.49 -25.24 -18.98
C SER A 503 -11.48 -24.56 -19.92
N GLY A 504 -11.63 -25.11 -21.13
CA GLY A 504 -12.56 -24.57 -22.13
C GLY A 504 -13.98 -24.41 -21.58
N ILE A 505 -14.61 -23.27 -21.89
CA ILE A 505 -16.04 -23.04 -21.65
C ILE A 505 -16.84 -23.94 -22.60
N SER A 506 -17.93 -24.54 -22.10
CA SER A 506 -18.75 -25.46 -22.90
C SER A 506 -19.38 -24.80 -24.13
N SER A 507 -19.80 -25.63 -25.09
CA SER A 507 -20.57 -25.19 -26.26
C SER A 507 -22.00 -24.79 -25.87
N ASP A 508 -22.64 -24.02 -26.75
CA ASP A 508 -24.05 -23.66 -26.61
C ASP A 508 -24.94 -24.91 -26.63
N VAL A 509 -26.09 -24.85 -25.94
CA VAL A 509 -27.09 -25.91 -26.02
C VAL A 509 -28.07 -25.58 -27.14
N SER A 510 -28.33 -26.54 -28.04
CA SER A 510 -29.27 -26.38 -29.17
C SER A 510 -30.64 -25.90 -28.70
N GLU A 511 -31.26 -24.93 -29.37
CA GLU A 511 -32.60 -24.45 -29.01
C GLU A 511 -33.74 -25.34 -29.55
N SER A 512 -33.42 -26.35 -30.35
CA SER A 512 -34.38 -27.35 -30.85
C SER A 512 -34.69 -28.40 -29.78
N ASP A 513 -35.95 -28.88 -29.79
CA ASP A 513 -36.41 -30.03 -28.99
C ASP A 513 -35.64 -31.32 -29.37
#